data_AF-A0A8B9KGK2-F1
#
_entry.id   AF-A0A8B9KGK2-F1
#
_cell.length_a   1.000
_cell.length_b   1.000
_cell.length_c   1.000
_cell.angle_alpha   90.00
_cell.angle_beta   90.00
_cell.angle_gamma   90.00
#
_symmetry.space_group_name_H-M   'P 1'
#
loop_
_entity.id
_entity.type
_entity.pdbx_description
1 polymer ?
#
loop_
_entity_poly.entity_id
_entity_poly.type
_entity_poly.pdbx_seq_one_letter_code
_entity_poly.pdbx_strand_id
1 'polypeptide(L)'
;MTTKVVITPPSMVLESRVSDEWGSGICDCCDDVPECCFAFWCCPCFACIKTKEYGQCLCLPLLDICGIVPPATLSMRVSMRHRYGIKGTICNDCLIATCCTSCAWCQMSREMNKRSIPIALINARPTL
;
A
#
# COMPACT_ATOMS: atom_id res chain seq x y z
N MET A 1 1.16 30.98 -44.75
CA MET A 1 1.89 30.71 -43.50
C MET A 1 1.22 29.55 -42.81
N THR A 2 1.87 28.39 -42.78
CA THR A 2 1.28 27.13 -42.30
C THR A 2 1.68 26.93 -40.84
N THR A 3 0.74 27.05 -39.91
CA THR A 3 0.96 26.84 -38.48
C THR A 3 1.06 25.34 -38.21
N LYS A 4 2.27 24.85 -37.90
CA LYS A 4 2.46 23.49 -37.39
C LYS A 4 2.02 23.44 -35.94
N VAL A 5 0.86 22.83 -35.69
CA VAL A 5 0.42 22.50 -34.33
C VAL A 5 1.05 21.15 -33.95
N VAL A 6 1.97 21.17 -33.00
CA VAL A 6 2.58 19.97 -32.42
C VAL A 6 1.71 19.53 -31.25
N ILE A 7 0.95 18.46 -31.44
CA ILE A 7 0.16 17.84 -30.37
C ILE A 7 1.11 16.97 -29.56
N THR A 8 1.59 17.48 -28.43
CA THR A 8 2.32 16.69 -27.45
C THR A 8 1.30 15.80 -26.73
N PRO A 9 1.40 14.46 -26.76
CA PRO A 9 0.56 13.62 -25.93
C PRO A 9 0.80 14.00 -24.46
N PRO A 10 -0.21 13.93 -23.57
CA PRO A 10 0.05 14.09 -22.15
C PRO A 10 1.05 12.99 -21.78
N SER A 11 2.30 13.40 -21.59
CA SER A 11 3.26 12.58 -20.88
C SER A 11 2.58 12.26 -19.59
N MET A 12 2.24 10.99 -19.38
CA MET A 12 1.94 10.50 -18.05
C MET A 12 3.28 10.65 -17.32
N VAL A 13 3.53 11.86 -16.81
CA VAL A 13 4.52 12.07 -15.79
C VAL A 13 3.94 11.27 -14.65
N LEU A 14 4.27 9.98 -14.60
CA LEU A 14 4.33 9.25 -13.35
C LEU A 14 5.32 10.06 -12.56
N GLU A 15 4.82 11.07 -11.86
CA GLU A 15 5.62 11.92 -10.99
C GLU A 15 6.18 10.94 -9.97
N SER A 16 7.42 10.53 -10.20
CA SER A 16 8.13 9.54 -9.41
C SER A 16 8.54 10.12 -8.06
N ARG A 17 7.68 10.96 -7.44
CA ARG A 17 7.76 11.32 -6.02
C ARG A 17 7.29 10.17 -5.15
N VAL A 18 7.64 8.97 -5.55
CA VAL A 18 7.51 7.81 -4.74
C VAL A 18 8.77 7.79 -3.90
N SER A 19 8.70 8.45 -2.73
CA SER A 19 9.74 8.34 -1.72
C SER A 19 10.12 6.87 -1.55
N ASP A 20 11.42 6.63 -1.45
CA ASP A 20 12.02 5.33 -1.16
C ASP A 20 11.83 4.91 0.30
N GLU A 21 11.01 5.64 1.06
CA GLU A 21 10.62 5.33 2.42
C GLU A 21 9.10 5.09 2.52
N TRP A 22 8.67 4.53 3.66
CA TRP A 22 7.25 4.41 3.97
C TRP A 22 6.62 5.81 4.10
N GLY A 23 5.43 6.00 3.53
CA GLY A 23 4.74 7.29 3.54
C GLY A 23 4.14 7.69 4.89
N SER A 24 4.17 6.81 5.89
CA SER A 24 3.77 7.04 7.29
C SER A 24 4.59 6.16 8.23
N GLY A 25 4.69 6.55 9.50
CA GLY A 25 5.28 5.75 10.58
C GLY A 25 4.41 4.56 10.98
N ILE A 26 4.98 3.66 11.78
CA ILE A 26 4.28 2.46 12.24
C ILE A 26 3.14 2.79 13.23
N CYS A 27 3.36 3.79 14.09
CA CYS A 27 2.39 4.23 15.10
C CYS A 27 1.51 5.41 14.66
N ASP A 28 1.54 5.80 13.38
CA ASP A 28 0.62 6.81 12.82
C ASP A 28 -0.80 6.25 12.64
N CYS A 29 -1.17 5.22 13.39
CA CYS A 29 -2.49 4.59 13.37
C CYS A 29 -3.59 5.46 14.01
N CYS A 30 -3.21 6.53 14.71
CA CYS A 30 -4.17 7.51 15.27
C CYS A 30 -4.80 8.43 14.20
N ASP A 31 -4.23 8.51 13.00
CA ASP A 31 -4.79 9.33 11.91
C ASP A 31 -6.05 8.70 11.30
N ASP A 32 -6.16 7.38 11.35
CA ASP A 32 -7.31 6.59 10.86
C ASP A 32 -7.86 5.69 11.99
N VAL A 33 -8.39 6.33 13.04
CA VAL A 33 -8.96 5.68 14.23
C VAL A 33 -9.92 4.51 13.91
N PRO A 34 -10.87 4.59 12.96
CA PRO A 34 -11.76 3.46 12.68
C PRO A 34 -11.04 2.24 12.08
N GLU A 35 -10.07 2.45 11.17
CA GLU A 35 -9.26 1.35 10.64
C GLU A 35 -8.38 0.75 11.75
N CYS A 36 -7.80 1.59 12.62
CA CYS A 36 -7.00 1.14 13.75
C CYS A 36 -7.81 0.31 14.75
N CYS A 37 -9.00 0.77 15.13
CA CYS A 37 -9.89 0.04 16.03
C CYS A 37 -10.31 -1.31 15.40
N PHE A 38 -10.58 -1.34 14.10
CA PHE A 38 -10.93 -2.57 13.41
C PHE A 38 -9.75 -3.54 13.27
N ALA A 39 -8.54 -3.04 12.98
CA ALA A 39 -7.31 -3.82 12.96
C ALA A 39 -6.95 -4.37 14.35
N PHE A 40 -7.23 -3.64 15.42
CA PHE A 40 -7.02 -4.09 16.79
C PHE A 40 -8.07 -5.12 17.24
N TRP A 41 -9.35 -4.87 16.96
CA TRP A 41 -10.46 -5.69 17.44
C TRP A 41 -10.71 -6.95 16.58
N CYS A 42 -10.46 -6.89 15.27
CA CYS A 42 -10.41 -8.06 14.39
C CYS A 42 -9.25 -7.98 13.39
N CYS A 43 -8.01 -8.11 13.89
CA CYS A 43 -6.80 -8.20 13.05
C CYS A 43 -6.91 -9.22 11.89
N PRO A 44 -7.39 -10.47 12.08
CA PRO A 44 -7.47 -11.41 10.97
C PRO A 44 -8.48 -10.97 9.90
N CYS A 45 -9.63 -10.41 10.28
CA CYS A 45 -10.61 -9.87 9.32
C CYS A 45 -10.00 -8.73 8.50
N PHE A 46 -9.35 -7.79 9.18
CA PHE A 46 -8.74 -6.62 8.56
C PHE A 46 -7.63 -7.02 7.57
N ALA A 47 -6.73 -7.91 8.00
CA ALA A 47 -5.64 -8.42 7.16
C ALA A 47 -6.18 -9.18 5.94
N CYS A 48 -7.24 -9.97 6.09
CA CYS A 48 -7.90 -10.68 4.98
C CYS A 48 -8.44 -9.71 3.93
N ILE A 49 -9.10 -8.62 4.36
CA ILE A 49 -9.66 -7.60 3.46
C ILE A 49 -8.53 -6.87 2.71
N LYS A 50 -7.50 -6.40 3.41
CA LYS A 50 -6.38 -5.67 2.79
C LYS A 50 -5.52 -6.55 1.89
N THR A 51 -5.34 -7.82 2.24
CA THR A 51 -4.68 -8.82 1.38
C THR A 51 -5.43 -9.01 0.05
N LYS A 52 -6.77 -9.09 0.10
CA LYS A 52 -7.60 -9.18 -1.12
C LYS A 52 -7.47 -7.92 -1.97
N GLU A 53 -7.48 -6.74 -1.35
CA GLU A 53 -7.30 -5.45 -2.03
C GLU A 53 -5.91 -5.34 -2.70
N TYR A 54 -4.88 -5.93 -2.10
CA TYR A 54 -3.54 -6.03 -2.69
C TYR A 54 -3.47 -7.04 -3.85
N GLY A 55 -4.52 -7.85 -4.05
CA GLY A 55 -4.63 -8.85 -5.12
C GLY A 55 -4.09 -10.24 -4.76
N GLN A 56 -4.02 -10.58 -3.46
CA GLN A 56 -3.54 -11.88 -2.96
C GLN A 56 -4.68 -12.73 -2.39
N CYS A 57 -4.44 -14.02 -2.09
CA CYS A 57 -5.48 -14.89 -1.51
C CYS A 57 -5.97 -14.33 -0.17
N LEU A 58 -7.29 -14.24 0.00
CA LEU A 58 -7.93 -13.88 1.27
C LEU A 58 -7.48 -14.77 2.44
N CYS A 59 -7.03 -15.98 2.15
CA CYS A 59 -6.59 -16.99 3.10
C CYS A 59 -5.16 -16.80 3.65
N LEU A 60 -4.33 -15.97 3.01
CA LEU A 60 -2.93 -15.77 3.41
C LEU A 60 -2.77 -15.38 4.88
N PRO A 61 -3.52 -14.40 5.42
CA PRO A 61 -3.36 -13.93 6.80
C PRO A 61 -3.83 -14.92 7.87
N LEU A 62 -4.62 -15.94 7.50
CA LEU A 62 -5.02 -16.99 8.43
C LEU A 62 -3.83 -17.87 8.87
N LEU A 63 -2.72 -17.83 8.11
CA LEU A 63 -1.46 -18.50 8.46
C LEU A 63 -0.71 -17.79 9.60
N ASP A 64 -1.06 -16.55 9.93
CA ASP A 64 -0.41 -15.77 10.99
C ASP A 64 -0.84 -16.17 12.41
N ILE A 65 -1.85 -17.05 12.55
CA ILE A 65 -2.42 -17.46 13.83
C ILE A 65 -1.43 -18.32 14.66
N CYS A 66 -0.41 -18.92 14.05
CA CYS A 66 0.34 -20.04 14.65
C CYS A 66 1.82 -19.77 14.95
N GLY A 67 2.31 -18.52 14.98
CA GLY A 67 3.74 -18.27 15.13
C GLY A 67 4.13 -16.96 15.82
N ILE A 68 5.36 -16.93 16.36
CA ILE A 68 6.01 -15.71 16.90
C ILE A 68 6.25 -14.70 15.77
N VAL A 69 6.58 -15.20 14.57
CA VAL A 69 6.73 -14.40 13.35
C VAL A 69 5.50 -14.65 12.49
N PRO A 70 4.63 -13.65 12.24
CA PRO A 70 3.50 -13.78 11.32
C PRO A 70 4.00 -13.81 9.87
N PRO A 71 4.06 -14.99 9.21
CA PRO A 71 4.67 -15.14 7.88
C PRO A 71 3.94 -14.36 6.77
N ALA A 72 2.62 -14.23 6.85
CA ALA A 72 1.82 -13.49 5.87
C ALA A 72 2.04 -11.97 6.00
N THR A 73 2.08 -11.46 7.23
CA THR A 73 2.43 -10.06 7.49
C THR A 73 3.84 -9.73 6.99
N LEU A 74 4.83 -10.59 7.29
CA LEU A 74 6.21 -10.40 6.82
C LEU A 74 6.30 -10.46 5.29
N SER A 75 5.69 -11.48 4.67
CA SER A 75 5.73 -11.64 3.21
C SER A 75 5.03 -10.48 2.48
N MET A 76 3.93 -9.94 3.02
CA MET A 76 3.29 -8.76 2.47
C MET A 76 4.16 -7.51 2.58
N ARG A 77 4.80 -7.28 3.73
CA ARG A 77 5.75 -6.17 3.88
C ARG A 77 6.89 -6.24 2.87
N VAL A 78 7.51 -7.40 2.72
CA VAL A 78 8.59 -7.62 1.75
C VAL A 78 8.10 -7.43 0.32
N SER A 79 6.93 -7.99 -0.01
CA SER A 79 6.30 -7.84 -1.34
C SER A 79 6.05 -6.37 -1.66
N MET A 80 5.46 -5.62 -0.73
CA MET A 80 5.23 -4.19 -0.87
C MET A 80 6.54 -3.44 -1.04
N ARG A 81 7.55 -3.66 -0.18
CA ARG A 81 8.84 -2.98 -0.34
C ARG A 81 9.48 -3.21 -1.70
N HIS A 82 9.40 -4.44 -2.21
CA HIS A 82 9.88 -4.76 -3.55
C HIS A 82 9.04 -4.09 -4.66
N ARG A 83 7.71 -4.15 -4.57
CA ARG A 83 6.78 -3.59 -5.56
C ARG A 83 6.82 -2.06 -5.62
N TYR A 84 7.06 -1.43 -4.48
CA TYR A 84 6.97 0.00 -4.26
C TYR A 84 8.33 0.68 -4.16
N GLY A 85 9.44 -0.07 -4.20
CA GLY A 85 10.80 0.47 -4.13
C GLY A 85 11.16 1.06 -2.75
N ILE A 86 10.57 0.56 -1.67
CA ILE A 86 10.80 1.06 -0.31
C ILE A 86 12.05 0.40 0.29
N LYS A 87 13.00 1.21 0.75
CA LYS A 87 14.23 0.76 1.42
C LYS A 87 13.94 0.13 2.77
N GLY A 88 14.71 -0.88 3.12
CA GLY A 88 14.60 -1.58 4.40
C GLY A 88 15.26 -2.96 4.36
N THR A 89 15.31 -3.61 5.51
CA THR A 89 15.85 -4.97 5.65
C THR A 89 14.73 -5.94 6.07
N ILE A 90 14.89 -7.21 5.72
CA ILE A 90 13.96 -8.27 6.16
C ILE A 90 13.95 -8.37 7.69
N CYS A 91 15.10 -8.12 8.35
CA CYS A 91 15.19 -8.09 9.80
C CYS A 91 14.29 -7.01 10.40
N ASN A 92 14.30 -5.79 9.84
CA ASN A 92 13.42 -4.73 10.31
C ASN A 92 11.94 -5.06 10.05
N ASP A 93 11.59 -5.64 8.90
CA ASP A 93 10.22 -6.08 8.64
C ASP A 93 9.75 -7.15 9.62
N CYS A 94 10.64 -8.09 9.98
CA CYS A 94 10.35 -9.12 10.96
C CYS A 94 10.05 -8.50 12.32
N LEU A 95 10.91 -7.60 12.80
CA LEU A 95 10.72 -6.90 14.07
C LEU A 95 9.40 -6.10 14.10
N ILE A 96 9.06 -5.41 13.01
CA ILE A 96 7.83 -4.64 12.91
C ILE A 96 6.61 -5.56 12.84
N ALA A 97 6.69 -6.67 12.09
CA ALA A 97 5.62 -7.66 11.98
C ALA A 97 5.31 -8.35 13.31
N THR A 98 6.32 -8.58 14.15
CA THR A 98 6.17 -9.20 15.48
C THR A 98 5.82 -8.22 16.59
N CYS A 99 6.30 -6.97 16.53
CA CYS A 99 6.08 -5.98 17.60
C CYS A 99 4.63 -5.47 17.64
N CYS A 100 4.05 -5.11 16.48
CA CYS A 100 2.65 -4.72 16.38
C CYS A 100 2.09 -5.05 14.99
N THR A 101 1.46 -6.22 14.87
CA THR A 101 0.88 -6.68 13.60
C THR A 101 -0.22 -5.75 13.10
N SER A 102 -1.10 -5.26 13.97
CA SER A 102 -2.18 -4.33 13.60
C SER A 102 -1.62 -3.02 13.02
N CYS A 103 -0.68 -2.39 13.73
CA CYS A 103 0.01 -1.18 13.29
C CYS A 103 0.71 -1.41 11.93
N ALA A 104 1.33 -2.58 11.77
CA ALA A 104 1.98 -2.97 10.54
C ALA A 104 1.01 -3.04 9.36
N TRP A 105 -0.19 -3.59 9.54
CA TRP A 105 -1.24 -3.62 8.53
C TRP A 105 -1.83 -2.23 8.25
N CYS A 106 -2.00 -1.38 9.26
CA CYS A 106 -2.45 0.00 9.06
C CYS A 106 -1.45 0.81 8.21
N GLN A 107 -0.14 0.71 8.50
CA GLN A 107 0.89 1.35 7.68
C GLN A 107 0.83 0.86 6.23
N MET A 108 0.68 -0.45 6.03
CA MET A 108 0.56 -1.05 4.69
C MET A 108 -0.71 -0.59 3.95
N SER A 109 -1.86 -0.53 4.65
CA SER A 109 -3.14 -0.03 4.14
C SER A 109 -3.01 1.39 3.59
N ARG A 110 -2.45 2.31 4.39
CA ARG A 110 -2.25 3.70 3.96
C ARG A 110 -1.31 3.81 2.77
N GLU A 111 -0.25 2.99 2.74
CA GLU A 111 0.68 3.00 1.61
C GLU A 111 0.02 2.49 0.32
N MET A 112 -0.82 1.45 0.41
CA MET A 112 -1.63 0.97 -0.71
C MET A 112 -2.58 2.06 -1.23
N ASN A 113 -3.27 2.75 -0.32
CA ASN A 113 -4.18 3.84 -0.66
C ASN A 113 -3.46 5.06 -1.26
N LYS A 114 -2.26 5.39 -0.76
CA LYS A 114 -1.45 6.50 -1.28
C LYS A 114 -0.93 6.23 -2.68
N ARG A 115 -0.66 4.96 -3.00
CA ARG A 115 -0.08 4.52 -4.28
C ARG A 115 -1.11 3.96 -5.26
N SER A 116 -2.38 3.85 -4.86
CA SER A 116 -3.46 3.55 -5.79
C SER A 116 -3.73 4.79 -6.64
N ILE A 117 -3.19 4.79 -7.86
CA ILE A 117 -3.47 5.85 -8.84
C ILE A 117 -4.94 5.74 -9.22
N PRO A 118 -5.81 6.74 -8.94
CA PRO A 118 -7.09 6.78 -9.62
C PRO A 118 -6.79 7.00 -11.10
N ILE A 119 -7.16 6.04 -11.95
CA ILE A 119 -7.16 6.23 -13.40
C ILE A 119 -8.21 7.32 -13.67
N ALA A 120 -7.79 8.58 -13.59
CA ALA A 120 -8.58 9.69 -14.09
C ALA A 120 -8.60 9.55 -15.61
N LEU A 121 -9.63 8.86 -16.13
CA LEU A 121 -9.97 8.91 -17.54
C LEU A 121 -10.35 10.37 -17.84
N ILE A 122 -9.37 11.17 -18.26
CA ILE A 122 -9.61 12.51 -18.79
C ILE A 122 -10.40 12.29 -20.07
N ASN A 123 -11.71 12.43 -19.98
CA ASN A 123 -12.59 12.37 -21.15
C ASN A 123 -12.24 13.56 -22.04
N ALA A 124 -11.43 13.32 -23.07
CA ALA A 124 -11.12 14.32 -24.09
C ALA A 124 -12.40 14.63 -24.86
N ARG A 125 -13.14 15.64 -24.40
CA ARG A 125 -14.31 16.15 -25.11
C ARG A 125 -13.80 17.02 -26.28
N PRO A 126 -14.03 16.65 -27.54
CA PRO A 126 -13.71 17.54 -28.65
C PRO A 126 -14.69 18.72 -28.61
N THR A 127 -14.17 19.92 -28.35
CA THR A 127 -14.90 21.18 -28.59
C THR A 127 -14.90 21.43 -30.09
N LEU A 128 -16.09 21.42 -30.68
CA LEU A 128 -16.36 21.89 -32.05
C LEU A 128 -15.98 23.36 -32.23
#